data_AF-A0A519ZRF7-F1
#
_entry.id   AF-A0A519ZRF7-F1
#
_cell.length_a   1.000
_cell.length_b   1.000
_cell.length_c   1.000
_cell.angle_alpha   90.00
_cell.angle_beta   90.00
_cell.angle_gamma   90.00
#
_symmetry.space_group_name_H-M   'P 1'
#
loop_
_entity.id
_entity.type
_entity.pdbx_description
1 polymer ?
#
loop_
_entity_poly.entity_id
_entity_poly.type
_entity_poly.pdbx_seq_one_letter_code
_entity_poly.pdbx_strand_id
1 'polypeptide(L)'
;MLTTKSNTTLIISLLSVSVVQTTVRLPALVGSHMVLQRDRPVPVWGWAAPDEAVTLTFAGQTYAASAPDATGRWQATLPAMPAGGPYTLTVRGRNTISLTDVMLGDVWLAAGQSNMQYRVKDGQPGTYRPINNADQEIAAANWPNIRFFTADQMAAYRPQAQVMGTGWQVCSPATVAGFSAVAYFFSRDLYRQYQVPIGIVVSSWGGTP
;
A
#
# COMPACT_ATOMS: atom_id res chain seq x y z
N MET A 1 42.39 -2.12 68.86
CA MET A 1 41.22 -1.68 68.08
C MET A 1 41.74 -1.04 66.79
N LEU A 2 41.73 -1.77 65.67
CA LEU A 2 42.06 -1.25 64.35
C LEU A 2 40.76 -1.16 63.55
N THR A 3 40.33 0.07 63.26
CA THR A 3 39.16 0.37 62.45
C THR A 3 39.56 0.40 60.97
N THR A 4 39.17 -0.61 60.20
CA THR A 4 39.29 -0.62 58.75
C THR A 4 38.15 0.19 58.13
N LYS A 5 38.50 1.24 57.36
CA LYS A 5 37.54 1.99 56.53
C LYS A 5 37.35 1.26 55.20
N SER A 6 36.13 0.84 54.91
CA SER A 6 35.73 0.28 53.62
C SER A 6 35.52 1.41 52.61
N ASN A 7 36.27 1.42 51.52
CA ASN A 7 36.08 2.33 50.40
C ASN A 7 35.14 1.67 49.38
N THR A 8 33.90 2.15 49.30
CA THR A 8 32.92 1.70 48.30
C THR A 8 33.18 2.42 46.97
N THR A 9 33.74 1.73 45.99
CA THR A 9 33.89 2.24 44.62
C THR A 9 32.56 2.10 43.86
N LEU A 10 31.95 3.22 43.46
CA LEU A 10 30.73 3.25 42.64
C LEU A 10 31.10 3.13 41.16
N ILE A 11 30.76 2.01 40.53
CA ILE A 11 30.93 1.82 39.07
C ILE A 11 29.71 2.41 38.36
N ILE A 12 29.89 3.55 37.69
CA ILE A 12 28.88 4.15 36.81
C ILE A 12 28.99 3.46 35.44
N SER A 13 28.09 2.52 35.15
CA SER A 13 27.93 1.99 33.79
C SER A 13 27.26 3.05 32.91
N LEU A 14 27.99 3.55 31.90
CA LEU A 14 27.38 4.34 30.81
C LEU A 14 26.47 3.42 29.99
N LEU A 15 25.16 3.61 30.12
CA LEU A 15 24.19 3.06 29.18
C LEU A 15 24.27 3.84 27.86
N SER A 16 24.89 3.22 26.86
CA SER A 16 24.89 3.73 25.48
C SER A 16 23.47 3.68 24.92
N VAL A 17 22.77 4.82 24.92
CA VAL A 17 21.48 4.96 24.25
C VAL A 17 21.73 4.96 22.75
N SER A 18 21.46 3.82 22.10
CA SER A 18 21.48 3.74 20.64
C SER A 18 20.29 4.52 20.11
N VAL A 19 20.54 5.68 19.49
CA VAL A 19 19.50 6.43 18.78
C VAL A 19 19.12 5.61 17.56
N VAL A 20 17.94 4.98 17.60
CA VAL A 20 17.36 4.34 16.42
C VAL A 20 17.04 5.44 15.41
N GLN A 21 17.89 5.60 14.39
CA GLN A 21 17.58 6.49 13.28
C GLN A 21 16.58 5.81 12.36
N THR A 22 15.30 6.17 12.51
CA THR A 22 14.27 5.82 11.54
C THR A 22 14.50 6.63 10.27
N THR A 23 14.29 5.98 9.12
CA THR A 23 14.32 6.62 7.80
C THR A 23 12.90 6.67 7.24
N VAL A 24 12.70 7.34 6.11
CA VAL A 24 11.39 7.37 5.45
C VAL A 24 10.91 5.95 5.16
N ARG A 25 9.66 5.67 5.54
CA ARG A 25 8.92 4.46 5.19
C ARG A 25 7.51 4.81 4.74
N LEU A 26 6.97 4.04 3.82
CA LEU A 26 5.62 4.20 3.27
C LEU A 26 4.70 3.08 3.76
N PRO A 27 3.39 3.30 3.87
CA PRO A 27 2.44 2.22 4.12
C PRO A 27 2.41 1.26 2.92
N ALA A 28 2.06 -0.02 3.14
CA ALA A 28 2.04 -1.02 2.06
C ALA A 28 1.12 -0.63 0.88
N LEU A 29 0.07 0.16 1.13
CA LEU A 29 -0.84 0.68 0.10
C LEU A 29 -0.17 1.69 -0.84
N VAL A 30 0.90 2.37 -0.42
CA VAL A 30 1.63 3.34 -1.23
C VAL A 30 2.89 2.65 -1.78
N GLY A 31 2.79 2.13 -2.99
CA GLY A 31 3.82 1.29 -3.61
C GLY A 31 3.86 1.42 -5.14
N SER A 32 4.83 0.74 -5.77
CA SER A 32 4.87 0.61 -7.24
C SER A 32 3.60 -0.06 -7.76
N HIS A 33 3.25 0.20 -9.03
CA HIS A 33 2.03 -0.27 -9.69
C HIS A 33 0.71 0.28 -9.12
N MET A 34 0.75 1.21 -8.16
CA MET A 34 -0.47 1.76 -7.57
C MET A 34 -1.24 2.66 -8.55
N VAL A 35 -2.52 2.85 -8.25
CA VAL A 35 -3.37 3.84 -8.92
C VAL A 35 -3.73 4.92 -7.90
N LEU A 36 -3.46 6.18 -8.25
CA LEU A 36 -3.87 7.35 -7.51
C LEU A 36 -5.16 7.91 -8.13
N GLN A 37 -6.05 8.44 -7.29
CA GLN A 37 -7.33 8.99 -7.75
C GLN A 37 -7.11 10.24 -8.61
N ARG A 38 -7.64 10.24 -9.84
CA ARG A 38 -7.66 11.41 -10.72
C ARG A 38 -8.65 12.47 -10.27
N ASP A 39 -8.49 13.68 -10.79
CA ASP A 39 -9.41 14.82 -10.70
C ASP A 39 -9.75 15.26 -9.27
N ARG A 40 -8.92 14.87 -8.30
CA ARG A 40 -9.03 15.27 -6.89
C ARG A 40 -7.63 15.43 -6.29
N PRO A 41 -7.44 16.31 -5.30
CA PRO A 41 -6.21 16.33 -4.52
C PRO A 41 -5.99 14.97 -3.83
N VAL A 42 -4.77 14.44 -3.90
CA VAL A 42 -4.44 13.10 -3.36
C VAL A 42 -3.38 13.21 -2.27
N PRO A 43 -3.69 12.80 -1.02
CA PRO A 43 -2.69 12.74 0.03
C PRO A 43 -1.75 11.55 -0.21
N VAL A 44 -0.45 11.79 -0.10
CA VAL A 44 0.59 10.78 0.00
C VAL A 44 1.26 10.94 1.35
N TRP A 45 1.34 9.86 2.11
CA TRP A 45 1.83 9.91 3.49
C TRP A 45 2.78 8.76 3.79
N GLY A 46 3.50 8.90 4.89
CA GLY A 46 4.39 7.89 5.40
C GLY A 46 4.85 8.23 6.80
N TRP A 47 5.95 7.61 7.20
CA TRP A 47 6.65 7.94 8.43
C TRP A 47 8.10 8.29 8.14
N ALA A 48 8.68 9.14 8.96
CA ALA A 48 10.10 9.50 8.94
C ALA A 48 10.57 9.78 10.38
N ALA A 49 11.86 9.98 10.60
CA ALA A 49 12.31 10.45 11.91
C ALA A 49 11.80 11.86 12.21
N PRO A 50 11.67 12.24 13.49
CA PRO A 50 11.52 13.64 13.88
C PRO A 50 12.57 14.51 13.19
N ASP A 51 12.15 15.71 12.80
CA ASP A 51 12.96 16.74 12.11
C ASP A 51 13.54 16.33 10.74
N GLU A 52 13.13 15.18 10.19
CA GLU A 52 13.52 14.76 8.85
C GLU A 52 12.71 15.52 7.80
N ALA A 53 13.40 16.31 6.96
CA ALA A 53 12.78 16.95 5.81
C ALA A 53 12.43 15.91 4.75
N VAL A 54 11.15 15.82 4.39
CA VAL A 54 10.65 14.91 3.35
C VAL A 54 10.16 15.71 2.15
N THR A 55 10.56 15.26 0.96
CA THR A 55 10.11 15.83 -0.32
C THR A 55 9.55 14.73 -1.21
N LEU A 56 8.51 15.07 -1.96
CA LEU A 56 7.82 14.20 -2.90
C LEU A 56 7.99 14.74 -4.31
N THR A 57 8.53 13.98 -5.25
CA THR A 57 8.55 14.35 -6.67
C THR A 57 7.61 13.43 -7.44
N PHE A 58 6.68 14.02 -8.19
CA PHE A 58 5.70 13.31 -9.01
C PHE A 58 5.31 14.14 -10.23
N ALA A 59 5.15 13.49 -11.39
CA ALA A 59 4.82 14.15 -12.66
C ALA A 59 5.73 15.36 -12.99
N GLY A 60 7.04 15.25 -12.71
CA GLY A 60 8.03 16.30 -12.98
C GLY A 60 8.01 17.49 -12.02
N GLN A 61 7.15 17.47 -10.99
CA GLN A 61 7.03 18.52 -9.98
C GLN A 61 7.46 18.01 -8.60
N THR A 62 8.00 18.90 -7.78
CA THR A 62 8.40 18.60 -6.40
C THR A 62 7.47 19.30 -5.42
N TYR A 63 6.99 18.54 -4.45
CA TYR A 63 6.06 18.96 -3.40
C TYR A 63 6.75 18.78 -2.04
N ALA A 64 6.70 19.81 -1.20
CA ALA A 64 7.14 19.70 0.18
C ALA A 64 6.12 18.89 0.99
N ALA A 65 6.59 17.93 1.79
CA ALA A 65 5.75 17.29 2.79
C ALA A 65 5.69 18.14 4.06
N SER A 66 4.68 17.91 4.89
CA SER A 66 4.67 18.39 6.27
C SER A 66 5.87 17.83 7.03
N ALA A 67 6.36 18.58 8.02
CA ALA A 67 7.28 18.01 8.99
C ALA A 67 6.64 16.78 9.67
N PRO A 68 7.41 15.72 9.96
CA PRO A 68 6.93 14.57 10.72
C PRO A 68 6.37 14.99 12.08
N ASP A 69 5.16 14.53 12.40
CA ASP A 69 4.53 14.79 13.69
C ASP A 69 5.19 14.00 14.85
N ALA A 70 4.67 14.12 16.08
CA ALA A 70 5.17 13.37 17.24
C ALA A 70 5.09 11.83 17.07
N THR A 71 4.31 11.34 16.12
CA THR A 71 4.20 9.92 15.74
C THR A 71 5.06 9.57 14.52
N GLY A 72 5.83 10.53 14.01
CA GLY A 72 6.67 10.43 12.82
C GLY A 72 5.91 10.56 11.50
N ARG A 73 4.61 10.85 11.51
CA ARG A 73 3.79 10.91 10.28
C ARG A 73 4.00 12.21 9.54
N TRP A 74 4.20 12.09 8.24
CA TRP A 74 4.25 13.22 7.30
C TRP A 74 3.23 13.01 6.18
N GLN A 75 2.82 14.10 5.55
CA GLN A 75 1.96 14.06 4.36
C GLN A 75 2.36 15.14 3.36
N ALA A 76 2.31 14.80 2.07
CA ALA A 76 2.30 15.74 0.96
C ALA A 76 0.98 15.56 0.19
N THR A 77 0.37 16.64 -0.29
CA THR A 77 -0.86 16.57 -1.08
C THR A 77 -0.54 16.88 -2.53
N LEU A 78 -0.75 15.90 -3.41
CA LEU A 78 -0.69 16.09 -4.84
C LEU A 78 -1.93 16.87 -5.31
N PRO A 79 -1.81 17.80 -6.28
CA PRO A 79 -2.95 18.52 -6.83
C PRO A 79 -3.86 17.55 -7.60
N ALA A 80 -5.08 18.01 -7.91
CA ALA A 80 -5.94 17.30 -8.86
C ALA A 80 -5.25 17.22 -10.23
N MET A 81 -5.15 16.01 -10.77
CA MET A 81 -4.54 15.74 -12.08
C MET A 81 -5.45 14.79 -12.87
N PRO A 82 -5.51 14.93 -14.20
CA PRO A 82 -6.30 14.03 -15.05
C PRO A 82 -5.73 12.61 -15.06
N ALA A 83 -6.49 11.66 -15.59
CA ALA A 83 -6.03 10.28 -15.76
C ALA A 83 -4.76 10.21 -16.63
N GLY A 84 -3.87 9.25 -16.35
CA GLY A 84 -2.66 9.05 -17.14
C GLY A 84 -1.59 8.20 -16.44
N GLY A 85 -0.37 8.27 -16.97
CA GLY A 85 0.78 7.47 -16.52
C GLY A 85 1.30 6.53 -17.62
N PRO A 86 2.27 5.66 -17.29
CA PRO A 86 2.85 5.48 -15.96
C PRO A 86 3.79 6.63 -15.56
N TYR A 87 3.78 6.97 -14.27
CA TYR A 87 4.69 7.92 -13.65
C TYR A 87 5.64 7.24 -12.66
N THR A 88 6.71 7.95 -12.31
CA THR A 88 7.54 7.64 -11.16
C THR A 88 7.22 8.63 -10.03
N LEU A 89 6.97 8.10 -8.84
CA LEU A 89 6.84 8.87 -7.60
C LEU A 89 8.10 8.63 -6.77
N THR A 90 8.83 9.70 -6.46
CA THR A 90 10.04 9.61 -5.63
C THR A 90 9.81 10.33 -4.31
N VAL A 91 10.11 9.65 -3.20
CA VAL A 91 10.13 10.25 -1.87
C VAL A 91 11.59 10.34 -1.41
N ARG A 92 12.03 11.54 -1.06
CA ARG A 92 13.39 11.79 -0.55
C ARG A 92 13.33 12.34 0.86
N GLY A 93 14.04 11.66 1.76
CA GLY A 93 14.48 12.15 3.07
C GLY A 93 15.95 11.78 3.26
N ARG A 94 16.31 11.16 4.38
CA ARG A 94 17.63 10.55 4.61
C ARG A 94 17.87 9.34 3.72
N ASN A 95 16.80 8.66 3.29
CA ASN A 95 16.79 7.65 2.23
C ASN A 95 15.93 8.13 1.04
N THR A 96 16.05 7.43 -0.08
CA THR A 96 15.22 7.68 -1.27
C THR A 96 14.41 6.42 -1.60
N ILE A 97 13.09 6.58 -1.74
CA ILE A 97 12.18 5.54 -2.20
C ILE A 97 11.66 5.95 -3.59
N SER A 98 11.76 5.05 -4.57
CA SER A 98 11.22 5.25 -5.91
C SER A 98 10.13 4.24 -6.20
N LEU A 99 8.91 4.72 -6.40
CA LEU A 99 7.75 3.94 -6.80
C LEU A 99 7.54 4.12 -8.29
N THR A 100 7.49 3.01 -9.03
CA THR A 100 7.39 3.01 -10.49
C THR A 100 6.03 2.47 -10.95
N ASP A 101 5.68 2.72 -12.21
CA ASP A 101 4.38 2.33 -12.77
C ASP A 101 3.18 2.88 -11.97
N VAL A 102 3.27 4.12 -11.51
CA VAL A 102 2.18 4.78 -10.79
C VAL A 102 1.20 5.40 -11.79
N MET A 103 -0.06 4.99 -11.72
CA MET A 103 -1.12 5.48 -12.61
C MET A 103 -1.98 6.53 -11.91
N LEU A 104 -2.56 7.45 -12.69
CA LEU A 104 -3.68 8.30 -12.28
C LEU A 104 -4.97 7.78 -12.92
N GLY A 105 -5.98 7.49 -12.12
CA GLY A 105 -7.20 6.81 -12.58
C GLY A 105 -8.31 6.79 -11.53
N ASP A 106 -9.26 5.87 -11.68
CA ASP A 106 -10.38 5.72 -10.73
C ASP A 106 -10.08 4.61 -9.73
N VAL A 107 -10.18 4.92 -8.43
CA VAL A 107 -9.87 4.00 -7.34
C VAL A 107 -11.15 3.58 -6.62
N TRP A 108 -11.34 2.26 -6.49
CA TRP A 108 -12.53 1.67 -5.89
C TRP A 108 -12.16 0.76 -4.71
N LEU A 109 -12.99 0.79 -3.68
CA LEU A 109 -12.91 -0.14 -2.55
C LEU A 109 -13.90 -1.30 -2.78
N ALA A 110 -13.37 -2.50 -2.97
CA ALA A 110 -14.12 -3.75 -3.06
C ALA A 110 -14.13 -4.43 -1.68
N ALA A 111 -15.12 -4.08 -0.86
CA ALA A 111 -15.28 -4.63 0.49
C ALA A 111 -16.45 -5.62 0.58
N GLY A 112 -16.38 -6.53 1.54
CA GLY A 112 -17.48 -7.45 1.83
C GLY A 112 -17.03 -8.80 2.39
N GLN A 113 -17.89 -9.79 2.26
CA GLN A 113 -17.68 -11.13 2.81
C GLN A 113 -17.35 -12.15 1.71
N SER A 114 -17.80 -13.40 1.86
CA SER A 114 -17.42 -14.54 1.00
C SER A 114 -17.66 -14.29 -0.49
N ASN A 115 -18.78 -13.65 -0.86
CA ASN A 115 -19.07 -13.35 -2.27
C ASN A 115 -18.08 -12.35 -2.90
N MET A 116 -17.58 -11.39 -2.11
CA MET A 116 -16.55 -10.47 -2.58
C MET A 116 -15.16 -11.13 -2.55
N GLN A 117 -14.92 -12.04 -1.60
CA GLN A 117 -13.67 -12.81 -1.52
C GLN A 117 -13.56 -13.87 -2.64
N TYR A 118 -14.69 -14.31 -3.18
CA TYR A 118 -14.76 -15.38 -4.17
C TYR A 118 -13.88 -15.07 -5.39
N ARG A 119 -12.96 -15.99 -5.68
CA ARG A 119 -11.88 -15.78 -6.66
C ARG A 119 -12.28 -16.22 -8.07
N VAL A 120 -11.58 -15.70 -9.07
CA VAL A 120 -11.71 -16.16 -10.47
C VAL A 120 -11.41 -17.67 -10.56
N LYS A 121 -10.30 -18.11 -9.98
CA LYS A 121 -9.95 -19.52 -9.88
C LYS A 121 -9.14 -19.78 -8.61
N ASP A 122 -9.70 -20.58 -7.71
CA ASP A 122 -8.95 -20.99 -6.52
C ASP A 122 -7.77 -21.89 -6.89
N GLY A 123 -6.64 -21.67 -6.22
CA GLY A 123 -5.41 -22.45 -6.40
C GLY A 123 -5.35 -23.75 -5.60
N GLN A 124 -6.40 -24.07 -4.83
CA GLN A 124 -6.43 -25.24 -3.95
C GLN A 124 -7.52 -26.23 -4.39
N PRO A 125 -7.15 -27.47 -4.79
CA PRO A 125 -8.12 -28.52 -5.10
C PRO A 125 -9.10 -28.74 -3.92
N GLY A 126 -10.40 -28.86 -4.22
CA GLY A 126 -11.44 -29.10 -3.20
C GLY A 126 -11.97 -27.84 -2.50
N THR A 127 -11.59 -26.64 -2.94
CA THR A 127 -12.18 -25.37 -2.50
C THR A 127 -13.34 -24.94 -3.41
N TYR A 128 -13.65 -23.65 -3.51
CA TYR A 128 -14.78 -23.19 -4.31
C TYR A 128 -14.57 -23.55 -5.79
N ARG A 129 -15.67 -23.85 -6.48
CA ARG A 129 -15.62 -24.05 -7.93
C ARG A 129 -15.12 -22.76 -8.57
N PRO A 130 -14.25 -22.81 -9.60
CA PRO A 130 -13.90 -21.63 -10.38
C PRO A 130 -15.13 -20.99 -11.03
N ILE A 131 -15.00 -19.74 -11.48
CA ILE A 131 -16.03 -19.13 -12.33
C ILE A 131 -16.24 -19.96 -13.61
N ASN A 132 -17.40 -19.79 -14.24
CA ASN A 132 -17.61 -20.31 -15.59
C ASN A 132 -16.56 -19.71 -16.54
N ASN A 133 -15.94 -20.55 -17.36
CA ASN A 133 -14.91 -20.18 -18.33
C ASN A 133 -13.64 -19.55 -17.71
N ALA A 134 -13.28 -19.94 -16.47
CA ALA A 134 -12.12 -19.39 -15.78
C ALA A 134 -10.82 -19.47 -16.60
N ASP A 135 -10.55 -20.58 -17.28
CA ASP A 135 -9.31 -20.73 -18.06
C ASP A 135 -9.25 -19.78 -19.26
N GLN A 136 -10.39 -19.55 -19.93
CA GLN A 136 -10.48 -18.59 -21.03
C GLN A 136 -10.32 -17.14 -20.52
N GLU A 137 -10.99 -16.81 -19.40
CA GLU A 137 -10.87 -15.48 -18.79
C GLU A 137 -9.44 -15.20 -18.32
N ILE A 138 -8.78 -16.19 -17.69
CA ILE A 138 -7.38 -16.08 -17.27
C ILE A 138 -6.47 -15.84 -18.46
N ALA A 139 -6.59 -16.67 -19.51
CA ALA A 139 -5.75 -16.53 -20.71
C ALA A 139 -5.94 -15.17 -21.41
N ALA A 140 -7.15 -14.61 -21.36
CA ALA A 140 -7.48 -13.33 -21.99
C ALA A 140 -7.21 -12.10 -21.11
N ALA A 141 -6.88 -12.27 -19.83
CA ALA A 141 -6.78 -11.18 -18.86
C ALA A 141 -5.50 -10.35 -19.00
N ASN A 142 -5.30 -9.70 -20.15
CA ASN A 142 -4.21 -8.76 -20.38
C ASN A 142 -4.69 -7.32 -20.19
N TRP A 143 -4.83 -6.89 -18.93
CA TRP A 143 -5.37 -5.58 -18.58
C TRP A 143 -4.32 -4.76 -17.80
N PRO A 144 -3.25 -4.30 -18.47
CA PRO A 144 -2.14 -3.62 -17.83
C PRO A 144 -2.48 -2.21 -17.35
N ASN A 145 -3.74 -1.76 -17.37
CA ASN A 145 -4.19 -0.52 -16.70
C ASN A 145 -5.16 -0.80 -15.56
N ILE A 146 -5.39 -2.06 -15.22
CA ILE A 146 -6.15 -2.48 -14.04
C ILE A 146 -5.16 -3.01 -13.00
N ARG A 147 -5.32 -2.56 -11.75
CA ARG A 147 -4.41 -2.86 -10.63
C ARG A 147 -5.20 -3.27 -9.40
N PHE A 148 -4.70 -4.25 -8.67
CA PHE A 148 -5.34 -4.76 -7.46
C PHE A 148 -4.37 -4.69 -6.27
N PHE A 149 -4.83 -4.14 -5.17
CA PHE A 149 -4.22 -4.31 -3.85
C PHE A 149 -5.17 -5.15 -2.99
N THR A 150 -4.76 -6.34 -2.58
CA THR A 150 -5.59 -7.17 -1.68
C THR A 150 -5.04 -7.04 -0.27
N ALA A 151 -5.85 -6.49 0.64
CA ALA A 151 -5.51 -6.38 2.05
C ALA A 151 -5.46 -7.75 2.71
N ASP A 152 -4.52 -7.93 3.64
CA ASP A 152 -4.45 -9.12 4.49
C ASP A 152 -5.69 -9.20 5.38
N GLN A 153 -6.13 -10.44 5.63
CA GLN A 153 -7.27 -10.69 6.52
C GLN A 153 -6.83 -10.58 7.97
N MET A 154 -7.00 -9.38 8.53
CA MET A 154 -6.64 -9.08 9.90
C MET A 154 -7.80 -8.37 10.61
N ALA A 155 -8.33 -8.99 11.66
CA ALA A 155 -9.30 -8.35 12.53
C ALA A 155 -8.62 -7.24 13.34
N ALA A 156 -9.27 -6.08 13.43
CA ALA A 156 -8.81 -4.98 14.25
C ALA A 156 -10.00 -4.32 14.97
N TYR A 157 -9.90 -4.18 16.29
CA TYR A 157 -10.91 -3.50 17.12
C TYR A 157 -10.68 -2.00 17.25
N ARG A 158 -9.60 -1.49 16.64
CA ARG A 158 -9.21 -0.08 16.62
C ARG A 158 -8.67 0.27 15.24
N PRO A 159 -8.80 1.53 14.79
CA PRO A 159 -8.18 1.99 13.55
C PRO A 159 -6.68 1.67 13.53
N GLN A 160 -6.22 1.09 12.43
CA GLN A 160 -4.81 0.78 12.22
C GLN A 160 -4.14 1.89 11.40
N ALA A 161 -2.86 2.15 11.67
CA ALA A 161 -2.12 3.18 10.94
C ALA A 161 -1.70 2.75 9.52
N GLN A 162 -1.74 1.44 9.24
CA GLN A 162 -1.56 0.85 7.92
C GLN A 162 -2.33 -0.46 7.80
N VAL A 163 -2.58 -0.86 6.56
CA VAL A 163 -3.07 -2.19 6.20
C VAL A 163 -1.95 -2.90 5.44
N MET A 164 -1.67 -4.15 5.79
CA MET A 164 -0.75 -5.02 5.04
C MET A 164 -1.50 -5.68 3.88
N GLY A 165 -0.78 -6.22 2.90
CA GLY A 165 -1.41 -6.87 1.76
C GLY A 165 -0.41 -7.28 0.69
N THR A 166 -0.94 -7.67 -0.47
CA THR A 166 -0.18 -8.22 -1.59
C THR A 166 0.79 -7.25 -2.27
N GLY A 167 0.73 -5.96 -1.92
CA GLY A 167 1.16 -4.88 -2.81
C GLY A 167 0.23 -4.76 -4.01
N TRP A 168 0.47 -3.77 -4.87
CA TRP A 168 -0.32 -3.58 -6.09
C TRP A 168 0.13 -4.56 -7.17
N GLN A 169 -0.84 -5.31 -7.71
CA GLN A 169 -0.65 -6.31 -8.75
C GLN A 169 -1.30 -5.87 -10.05
N VAL A 170 -0.55 -5.95 -11.14
CA VAL A 170 -1.05 -5.80 -12.52
C VAL A 170 -2.08 -6.89 -12.80
N CYS A 171 -3.21 -6.55 -13.43
CA CYS A 171 -4.14 -7.55 -13.95
C CYS A 171 -3.56 -8.20 -15.21
N SER A 172 -3.11 -9.44 -15.05
CA SER A 172 -2.44 -10.25 -16.08
C SER A 172 -2.92 -11.70 -15.99
N PRO A 173 -2.65 -12.55 -17.01
CA PRO A 173 -2.93 -13.98 -16.90
C PRO A 173 -2.25 -14.65 -15.70
N ALA A 174 -1.13 -14.11 -15.22
CA ALA A 174 -0.38 -14.65 -14.09
C ALA A 174 -1.01 -14.33 -12.72
N THR A 175 -1.84 -13.29 -12.62
CA THR A 175 -2.32 -12.75 -11.34
C THR A 175 -3.84 -12.88 -11.18
N VAL A 176 -4.60 -12.79 -12.28
CA VAL A 176 -6.06 -12.66 -12.25
C VAL A 176 -6.78 -13.83 -11.57
N ALA A 177 -6.20 -15.04 -11.61
CA ALA A 177 -6.77 -16.21 -10.96
C ALA A 177 -7.03 -15.97 -9.45
N GLY A 178 -6.11 -15.25 -8.79
CA GLY A 178 -6.20 -14.96 -7.36
C GLY A 178 -7.09 -13.77 -6.99
N PHE A 179 -7.58 -13.00 -7.95
CA PHE A 179 -8.39 -11.81 -7.70
C PHE A 179 -9.84 -12.19 -7.39
N SER A 180 -10.53 -11.31 -6.64
CA SER A 180 -11.98 -11.34 -6.52
C SER A 180 -12.62 -11.34 -7.90
N ALA A 181 -13.47 -12.32 -8.19
CA ALA A 181 -14.15 -12.44 -9.48
C ALA A 181 -15.08 -11.24 -9.72
N VAL A 182 -15.83 -10.83 -8.70
CA VAL A 182 -16.75 -9.69 -8.79
C VAL A 182 -15.98 -8.41 -9.12
N ALA A 183 -14.89 -8.15 -8.39
CA ALA A 183 -14.10 -6.95 -8.61
C ALA A 183 -13.32 -7.00 -9.94
N TYR A 184 -12.87 -8.17 -10.39
CA TYR A 184 -12.26 -8.36 -11.71
C TYR A 184 -13.23 -7.95 -12.82
N PHE A 185 -14.43 -8.52 -12.85
CA PHE A 185 -15.41 -8.19 -13.90
C PHE A 185 -15.84 -6.73 -13.85
N PHE A 186 -16.09 -6.19 -12.65
CA PHE A 186 -16.40 -4.78 -12.46
C PHE A 186 -15.32 -3.87 -13.03
N SER A 187 -14.06 -4.06 -12.64
CA SER A 187 -12.94 -3.24 -13.10
C SER A 187 -12.68 -3.39 -14.59
N ARG A 188 -12.80 -4.60 -15.14
CA ARG A 188 -12.65 -4.88 -16.57
C ARG A 188 -13.69 -4.13 -17.40
N ASP A 189 -14.95 -4.18 -16.99
CA ASP A 189 -16.04 -3.59 -17.74
C ASP A 189 -16.00 -2.05 -17.64
N LEU A 190 -15.65 -1.49 -16.47
CA LEU A 190 -15.34 -0.06 -16.34
C LEU A 190 -14.20 0.37 -17.25
N TYR A 191 -13.09 -0.37 -17.25
CA TYR A 191 -11.95 -0.04 -18.11
C TYR A 191 -12.33 -0.09 -19.58
N ARG A 192 -13.06 -1.12 -20.02
CA ARG A 192 -13.54 -1.24 -21.40
C ARG A 192 -14.38 -0.05 -21.82
N GLN A 193 -15.28 0.42 -20.95
CA GLN A 193 -16.17 1.54 -21.24
C GLN A 193 -15.46 2.89 -21.25
N TYR A 194 -14.63 3.16 -20.24
CA TYR A 194 -14.09 4.51 -19.99
C TYR A 194 -12.62 4.68 -20.38
N GLN A 195 -11.88 3.59 -20.56
CA GLN A 195 -10.45 3.58 -20.90
C GLN A 195 -9.56 4.37 -19.90
N VAL A 196 -10.01 4.48 -18.64
CA VAL A 196 -9.31 5.13 -17.54
C VAL A 196 -8.65 4.07 -16.66
N PRO A 197 -7.37 4.20 -16.23
CA PRO A 197 -6.75 3.23 -15.31
C PRO A 197 -7.61 2.97 -14.07
N ILE A 198 -7.76 1.70 -13.67
CA ILE A 198 -8.63 1.30 -12.55
C ILE A 198 -7.79 0.68 -11.45
N GLY A 199 -7.88 1.25 -10.25
CA GLY A 199 -7.30 0.68 -9.03
C GLY A 199 -8.38 0.07 -8.16
N ILE A 200 -8.23 -1.20 -7.78
CA ILE A 200 -9.12 -1.87 -6.84
C ILE A 200 -8.36 -2.16 -5.54
N VAL A 201 -8.86 -1.63 -4.44
CA VAL A 201 -8.46 -2.05 -3.09
C VAL A 201 -9.46 -3.10 -2.62
N VAL A 202 -9.02 -4.34 -2.44
CA VAL A 202 -9.86 -5.44 -1.97
C VAL A 202 -9.70 -5.59 -0.46
N SER A 203 -10.81 -5.50 0.26
CA SER A 203 -10.88 -5.72 1.71
C SER A 203 -12.08 -6.62 2.01
N SER A 204 -11.90 -7.92 1.79
CA SER A 204 -12.99 -8.89 1.90
C SER A 204 -12.60 -10.17 2.64
N TRP A 205 -13.48 -10.65 3.51
CA TRP A 205 -13.27 -11.85 4.30
C TRP A 205 -14.59 -12.59 4.56
N GLY A 206 -14.71 -13.83 4.08
CA GLY A 206 -15.88 -14.67 4.32
C GLY A 206 -16.01 -15.11 5.78
N GLY A 207 -17.25 -15.18 6.27
CA GLY A 207 -17.56 -15.67 7.62
C GLY A 207 -17.28 -14.67 8.75
N THR A 208 -16.96 -13.42 8.43
CA THR A 208 -16.92 -12.34 9.42
C THR A 208 -18.34 -11.84 9.76
N PRO A 209 -18.68 -11.60 11.04
CA PRO A 209 -19.97 -11.04 11.45
C PRO A 209 -20.24 -9.64 10.88
#